data_AF-A0AAW0MIU6-F1
#
_entry.id   AF-A0AAW0MIU6-F1
#
_cell.length_a   1.000
_cell.length_b   1.000
_cell.length_c   1.000
_cell.angle_alpha   90.00
_cell.angle_beta   90.00
_cell.angle_gamma   90.00
#
_symmetry.space_group_name_H-M   'P 1'
#
loop_
_entity.id
_entity.type
_entity.pdbx_description
1 polymer ?
#
loop_
_entity_poly.entity_id
_entity_poly.type
_entity_poly.pdbx_seq_one_letter_code
_entity_poly.pdbx_strand_id
1 'polypeptide(L)'
;MYTDESRQDAWEEVQRRLLNVCSEAVAYFLALTSESHREAWTNLLLLFLTKVLKISDERFKAHASRYYPLLCEIMQFDLIPELRAVLRKFYLRIGLVFNIAQLPEPDPSPDTHPCHETDTELAEEAGDEAQ
;
A
#
# COMPACT_ATOMS: atom_id res chain seq x y z
N MET A 1 26.69 -17.26 -0.41
CA MET A 1 26.92 -17.68 -1.81
C MET A 1 25.71 -17.33 -2.71
N TYR A 2 25.12 -16.13 -2.66
CA TYR A 2 24.13 -15.64 -3.67
C TYR A 2 23.97 -14.11 -3.63
N THR A 3 25.09 -13.39 -3.55
CA THR A 3 25.15 -11.94 -3.77
C THR A 3 26.35 -11.69 -4.65
N ASP A 4 26.25 -12.16 -5.90
CA ASP A 4 27.25 -11.86 -6.91
C ASP A 4 26.96 -10.45 -7.41
N GLU A 5 27.63 -9.46 -6.82
CA GLU A 5 27.45 -8.03 -7.10
C GLU A 5 27.75 -7.70 -8.58
N SER A 6 28.49 -8.57 -9.27
CA SER A 6 28.80 -8.51 -10.71
C SER A 6 27.58 -8.69 -11.64
N ARG A 7 26.40 -9.05 -11.10
CA ARG A 7 25.18 -9.28 -11.90
C ARG A 7 24.06 -8.28 -11.60
N GLN A 8 24.34 -7.20 -10.86
CA GLN A 8 23.35 -6.14 -10.59
C GLN A 8 22.84 -5.50 -11.89
N ASP A 9 23.69 -5.30 -12.89
CA ASP A 9 23.28 -4.75 -14.19
C ASP A 9 22.27 -5.66 -14.92
N ALA A 10 22.38 -6.98 -14.73
CA ALA A 10 21.43 -7.95 -15.27
C ALA A 10 20.10 -7.96 -14.49
N TRP A 11 20.07 -7.48 -13.24
CA TRP A 11 18.85 -7.43 -12.43
C TRP A 11 17.80 -6.51 -13.07
N GLU A 12 18.21 -5.32 -13.51
CA GLU A 12 17.30 -4.35 -14.13
C GLU A 12 16.73 -4.86 -15.45
N GLU A 13 17.58 -5.49 -16.28
CA GLU A 13 17.16 -6.08 -17.55
C GLU A 13 16.16 -7.23 -17.32
N VAL A 14 16.43 -8.11 -16.35
CA VAL A 14 15.52 -9.21 -15.98
C VAL A 14 14.20 -8.65 -15.44
N GLN A 15 14.26 -7.63 -14.58
CA GLN A 15 13.07 -6.98 -14.04
C GLN A 15 12.23 -6.34 -15.15
N ARG A 16 12.86 -5.66 -16.12
CA ARG A 16 12.19 -5.05 -17.27
C ARG A 16 11.51 -6.09 -18.16
N ARG A 17 12.20 -7.20 -18.46
CA ARG A 17 11.63 -8.32 -19.23
C ARG A 17 10.46 -8.96 -18.50
N LEU A 18 10.59 -9.18 -17.19
CA LEU A 18 9.52 -9.71 -16.36
C LEU A 18 8.31 -8.77 -16.35
N LEU A 19 8.53 -7.46 -16.17
CA LEU A 19 7.48 -6.45 -16.23
C LEU A 19 6.73 -6.49 -17.57
N ASN A 20 7.44 -6.57 -18.70
CA ASN A 20 6.82 -6.63 -20.02
C ASN A 20 6.02 -7.92 -20.21
N VAL A 21 6.60 -9.09 -19.93
CA VAL A 21 5.91 -10.38 -20.08
C VAL A 21 4.69 -10.47 -19.16
N CYS A 22 4.79 -9.98 -17.93
CA CYS A 22 3.65 -9.95 -17.02
C CYS A 22 2.57 -8.96 -17.48
N SER A 23 2.94 -7.79 -18.00
CA SER A 23 1.97 -6.87 -18.60
C SER A 23 1.25 -7.48 -19.79
N GLU A 24 1.98 -8.16 -20.67
CA GLU A 24 1.40 -8.88 -21.82
C GLU A 24 0.47 -10.01 -21.35
N ALA A 25 0.85 -10.76 -20.32
CA ALA A 25 0.02 -11.82 -19.75
C ALA A 25 -1.29 -11.27 -19.15
N VAL A 26 -1.23 -10.13 -18.45
CA VAL A 26 -2.42 -9.47 -17.92
C VAL A 26 -3.29 -8.90 -19.05
N ALA A 27 -2.69 -8.30 -20.08
CA ALA A 27 -3.43 -7.84 -21.25
C ALA A 27 -4.09 -9.00 -22.02
N TYR A 28 -3.41 -10.14 -22.12
CA TYR A 28 -3.97 -11.35 -22.70
C TYR A 28 -5.18 -11.85 -21.91
N PHE A 29 -5.13 -11.80 -20.56
CA PHE A 29 -6.28 -12.11 -19.72
C PHE A 29 -7.51 -11.24 -20.03
N LEU A 30 -7.32 -9.94 -20.32
CA LEU A 30 -8.42 -9.03 -20.71
C LEU A 30 -9.07 -9.43 -22.05
N ALA A 31 -8.29 -10.02 -22.96
CA ALA A 31 -8.75 -10.42 -24.29
C ALA A 31 -9.40 -11.82 -24.34
N LEU A 32 -9.36 -12.58 -23.24
CA LEU A 32 -9.92 -13.93 -23.19
C LEU A 32 -11.44 -13.90 -23.23
N THR A 33 -12.02 -14.53 -24.26
CA THR A 33 -13.47 -14.70 -24.43
C THR A 33 -13.98 -16.08 -24.00
N SER A 34 -13.07 -17.04 -23.81
CA SER A 34 -13.40 -18.41 -23.42
C SER A 34 -13.47 -18.56 -21.90
N GLU A 35 -14.58 -19.09 -21.40
CA GLU A 35 -14.87 -19.25 -19.98
C GLU A 35 -13.89 -20.21 -19.26
N SER A 36 -13.57 -21.35 -19.86
CA SER A 36 -12.63 -22.33 -19.28
C SER A 36 -11.21 -21.78 -19.17
N HIS A 37 -10.76 -21.02 -20.17
CA HIS A 37 -9.49 -20.32 -20.09
C HIS A 37 -9.54 -19.22 -19.04
N ARG A 38 -10.64 -18.47 -18.95
CA ARG A 38 -10.80 -17.40 -17.97
C ARG A 38 -10.66 -17.91 -16.54
N GLU A 39 -11.22 -19.07 -16.22
CA GLU A 39 -11.09 -19.68 -14.88
C GLU A 39 -9.63 -20.10 -14.59
N ALA A 40 -8.98 -20.80 -15.51
CA ALA A 40 -7.58 -21.22 -15.34
C ALA A 40 -6.64 -20.02 -15.18
N TRP A 41 -6.84 -18.98 -15.99
CA TRP A 41 -6.06 -17.75 -15.92
C TRP A 41 -6.40 -16.88 -14.71
N THR A 42 -7.62 -16.96 -14.16
CA THR A 42 -7.99 -16.29 -12.91
C THR A 42 -7.13 -16.80 -11.74
N ASN A 43 -6.94 -18.12 -11.65
CA ASN A 43 -6.05 -18.71 -10.64
C ASN A 43 -4.59 -18.26 -10.83
N LEU A 44 -4.13 -18.17 -12.08
CA LEU A 44 -2.80 -17.67 -12.40
C LEU A 44 -2.63 -16.20 -12.03
N LEU A 45 -3.64 -15.37 -12.32
CA LEU A 45 -3.66 -13.94 -11.98
C LEU A 45 -3.68 -13.75 -10.45
N LEU A 46 -4.45 -14.57 -9.73
CA LEU A 46 -4.49 -14.55 -8.27
C LEU A 46 -3.11 -14.85 -7.67
N LEU A 47 -2.46 -15.91 -8.16
CA LEU A 47 -1.10 -16.29 -7.75
C LEU A 47 -0.11 -15.16 -8.04
N PHE A 48 -0.18 -14.60 -9.25
CA PHE A 48 0.67 -13.50 -9.67
C PHE A 48 0.51 -12.28 -8.76
N LEU A 49 -0.71 -11.78 -8.58
CA LEU A 49 -0.99 -10.61 -7.75
C LEU A 49 -0.58 -10.84 -6.29
N THR A 50 -0.79 -12.05 -5.76
CA THR A 50 -0.38 -12.39 -4.39
C THR A 50 1.15 -12.40 -4.23
N LYS A 51 1.89 -12.82 -5.27
CA LYS A 51 3.35 -12.76 -5.28
C LYS A 51 3.85 -11.32 -5.38
N VAL A 52 3.28 -10.51 -6.27
CA VAL A 52 3.63 -9.09 -6.38
C VAL A 52 3.34 -8.34 -5.07
N LEU A 53 2.24 -8.68 -4.37
CA LEU A 53 1.93 -8.13 -3.06
C LEU A 53 2.95 -8.47 -1.96
N LYS A 54 3.87 -9.42 -2.17
CA LYS A 54 4.89 -9.82 -1.18
C LYS A 54 6.29 -9.28 -1.46
N ILE A 55 6.51 -8.62 -2.60
CA ILE A 55 7.83 -8.05 -2.93
C ILE A 55 8.08 -6.77 -2.11
N SER A 56 9.33 -6.31 -2.02
CA SER A 56 9.69 -5.06 -1.34
C SER A 56 9.05 -3.84 -1.99
N ASP A 57 8.87 -2.76 -1.23
CA ASP A 57 8.16 -1.56 -1.69
C ASP A 57 8.81 -0.91 -2.92
N GLU A 58 10.13 -0.88 -3.00
CA GLU A 58 10.87 -0.34 -4.15
C GLU A 58 10.52 -1.06 -5.45
N ARG A 59 10.50 -2.39 -5.43
CA ARG A 59 10.11 -3.20 -6.60
C ARG A 59 8.61 -3.11 -6.85
N PHE A 60 7.81 -3.06 -5.78
CA PHE A 60 6.37 -2.89 -5.87
C PHE A 60 5.99 -1.61 -6.60
N LYS A 61 6.69 -0.49 -6.39
CA LYS A 61 6.45 0.76 -7.14
C LYS A 61 6.53 0.54 -8.66
N ALA A 62 7.61 -0.08 -9.13
CA ALA A 62 7.81 -0.34 -10.57
C ALA A 62 6.70 -1.25 -11.15
N HIS A 63 6.35 -2.32 -10.43
CA HIS A 63 5.26 -3.22 -10.82
C HIS A 63 3.89 -2.53 -10.79
N ALA A 64 3.59 -1.81 -9.72
CA ALA A 64 2.34 -1.09 -9.54
C ALA A 64 2.14 -0.05 -10.65
N SER A 65 3.12 0.81 -10.92
CA SER A 65 3.02 1.83 -11.97
C SER A 65 2.75 1.24 -13.35
N ARG A 66 3.35 0.07 -13.66
CA ARG A 66 3.18 -0.58 -14.96
C ARG A 66 1.84 -1.31 -15.08
N TYR A 67 1.40 -2.00 -14.03
CA TYR A 67 0.18 -2.80 -14.07
C TYR A 67 -1.08 -2.00 -13.76
N TYR A 68 -0.97 -0.85 -13.11
CA TYR A 68 -2.12 -0.06 -12.64
C TYR A 68 -3.21 0.15 -13.70
N PRO A 69 -2.92 0.59 -14.95
CA PRO A 69 -3.96 0.75 -15.97
C PRO A 69 -4.65 -0.58 -16.31
N LEU A 70 -3.88 -1.67 -16.44
CA LEU A 70 -4.42 -2.99 -16.75
C LEU A 70 -5.30 -3.53 -15.63
N LEU A 71 -4.90 -3.33 -14.37
CA LEU A 71 -5.71 -3.74 -13.22
C LEU A 71 -7.01 -2.93 -13.12
N CYS A 72 -7.01 -1.68 -13.56
CA CYS A 72 -8.23 -0.88 -13.66
C CYS A 72 -9.19 -1.43 -14.72
N GLU A 73 -8.69 -1.87 -15.88
CA GLU A 73 -9.50 -2.58 -16.87
C GLU A 73 -10.07 -3.88 -16.31
N ILE A 74 -9.28 -4.64 -15.53
CA ILE A 74 -9.76 -5.89 -14.90
C ILE A 74 -10.97 -5.65 -13.99
N MET A 75 -11.02 -4.51 -13.29
CA MET A 75 -12.14 -4.18 -12.40
C MET A 75 -13.48 -4.03 -13.12
N GLN A 76 -13.49 -3.80 -14.44
CA GLN A 76 -14.73 -3.67 -15.21
C GLN A 76 -15.42 -5.02 -15.46
N PHE A 77 -14.69 -6.13 -15.29
CA PHE A 77 -15.29 -7.46 -15.43
C PHE A 77 -16.00 -7.92 -14.16
N ASP A 78 -16.88 -8.91 -14.33
CA ASP A 78 -17.36 -9.68 -13.19
C ASP A 78 -16.24 -10.62 -12.70
N LEU A 79 -15.80 -10.37 -11.46
CA LEU A 79 -14.67 -11.05 -10.82
C LEU A 79 -15.16 -11.82 -9.60
N ILE A 80 -14.62 -13.02 -9.42
CA ILE A 80 -14.86 -13.80 -8.21
C ILE A 80 -14.38 -13.05 -6.95
N PRO A 81 -14.99 -13.28 -5.78
CA PRO A 81 -14.67 -12.57 -4.54
C PRO A 81 -13.18 -12.59 -4.17
N GLU A 82 -12.50 -13.70 -4.40
CA GLU A 82 -11.09 -13.92 -4.07
C GLU A 82 -10.18 -12.96 -4.84
N LEU A 83 -10.42 -12.81 -6.15
CA LEU A 83 -9.66 -11.90 -7.00
C LEU A 83 -9.93 -10.44 -6.61
N ARG A 84 -11.19 -10.09 -6.32
CA ARG A 84 -11.54 -8.75 -5.81
C ARG A 84 -10.82 -8.43 -4.50
N ALA A 85 -10.74 -9.39 -3.57
CA ALA A 85 -10.05 -9.20 -2.30
C ALA A 85 -8.55 -8.93 -2.49
N VAL A 86 -7.90 -9.66 -3.40
CA VAL A 86 -6.47 -9.45 -3.72
C VAL A 86 -6.24 -8.12 -4.43
N LEU A 87 -7.07 -7.76 -5.41
CA LEU A 87 -7.01 -6.46 -6.08
C LEU A 87 -7.20 -5.30 -5.09
N ARG A 88 -8.15 -5.40 -4.16
CA ARG A 88 -8.33 -4.39 -3.10
C ARG A 88 -7.06 -4.21 -2.29
N LYS A 89 -6.42 -5.30 -1.85
CA LYS A 89 -5.13 -5.23 -1.12
C LYS A 89 -4.04 -4.57 -1.95
N PHE A 90 -4.01 -4.85 -3.25
CA PHE A 90 -3.08 -4.22 -4.19
C PHE A 90 -3.25 -2.70 -4.22
N TYR A 91 -4.47 -2.21 -4.42
CA TYR A 91 -4.73 -0.76 -4.47
C TYR A 91 -4.49 -0.05 -3.14
N LEU A 92 -4.86 -0.68 -2.01
CA LEU A 92 -4.53 -0.12 -0.69
C LEU A 92 -3.02 -0.02 -0.49
N ARG A 93 -2.26 -1.03 -0.92
CA ARG A 93 -0.80 -0.99 -0.86
C ARG A 93 -0.22 0.11 -1.75
N ILE A 94 -0.78 0.37 -2.94
CA ILE A 94 -0.40 1.54 -3.75
C ILE A 94 -0.59 2.82 -2.94
N GLY A 95 -1.75 2.98 -2.28
CA GLY A 95 -2.03 4.15 -1.45
C GLY A 95 -0.95 4.40 -0.39
N LEU A 96 -0.50 3.35 0.28
CA LEU A 96 0.57 3.43 1.28
C LEU A 96 1.95 3.69 0.65
N VAL A 97 2.33 2.90 -0.35
CA VAL A 97 3.68 2.93 -0.94
C VAL A 97 3.95 4.23 -1.71
N PHE A 98 2.92 4.82 -2.31
CA PHE A 98 2.99 6.11 -3.01
C PHE A 98 2.57 7.29 -2.13
N ASN A 99 2.25 7.07 -0.85
CA ASN A 99 1.76 8.11 0.08
C ASN A 99 0.57 8.91 -0.45
N ILE A 100 -0.37 8.25 -1.14
CA ILE A 100 -1.56 8.87 -1.75
C ILE A 100 -2.66 9.06 -0.70
N ALA A 101 -2.82 8.08 0.20
CA ALA A 101 -3.79 8.13 1.28
C ALA A 101 -3.05 7.90 2.61
N GLN A 102 -2.88 8.96 3.39
CA GLN A 102 -2.58 8.81 4.82
C GLN A 102 -3.86 8.29 5.47
N LEU A 103 -3.83 7.05 5.94
CA LEU A 103 -4.91 6.55 6.78
C LEU A 103 -4.94 7.49 8.01
N PRO A 104 -6.09 8.09 8.37
CA PRO A 104 -6.16 8.91 9.57
C PRO A 104 -5.65 8.07 10.74
N GLU A 105 -4.63 8.57 11.45
CA GLU A 105 -4.22 8.01 12.73
C GLU A 105 -5.50 7.91 13.59
N PRO A 106 -5.77 6.77 14.25
CA PRO A 106 -6.90 6.69 15.17
C PRO A 106 -6.73 7.80 16.20
N ASP A 107 -7.74 8.68 16.32
CA ASP A 107 -7.71 9.83 17.22
C ASP A 107 -7.20 9.41 18.61
N PRO A 108 -6.26 10.14 19.22
CA PRO A 108 -5.89 9.90 20.60
C PRO A 108 -7.14 10.11 21.46
N SER A 109 -7.60 9.02 22.08
CA SER A 109 -8.70 9.04 23.05
C SER A 109 -8.47 10.15 24.08
N PRO A 110 -9.44 11.03 24.36
CA PRO A 110 -9.27 12.13 25.29
C PRO A 110 -9.52 11.61 26.70
N ASP A 111 -8.59 10.86 27.28
CA ASP A 111 -8.62 10.52 28.70
C ASP A 111 -7.19 10.46 29.26
N THR A 112 -6.58 11.63 29.36
CA THR A 112 -5.61 11.88 30.43
C THR A 112 -5.76 13.33 30.83
N HIS A 113 -6.68 13.59 31.77
CA HIS A 113 -6.64 14.80 32.59
C HIS A 113 -5.38 14.75 33.47
N PRO A 114 -4.44 15.69 33.37
CA PRO A 114 -3.58 16.00 34.50
C PRO A 114 -4.39 16.94 35.41
N CYS A 115 -4.71 16.49 36.62
CA CYS A 115 -5.24 17.37 37.66
C CYS A 115 -4.21 18.48 37.91
N HIS A 116 -4.58 19.73 37.59
CA HIS A 116 -3.77 20.89 37.88
C HIS A 116 -3.78 21.13 39.40
N GLU A 117 -2.60 21.05 40.02
CA GLU A 117 -2.37 21.53 41.38
C GLU A 117 -2.66 23.04 41.40
N THR A 118 -3.53 23.48 42.32
CA THR A 118 -3.79 24.90 42.58
C THR A 118 -2.79 25.40 43.62
N ASP A 119 -1.79 26.15 43.16
CA ASP A 119 -1.00 27.03 44.02
C ASP A 119 -1.91 28.13 44.59
N THR A 120 -2.01 28.16 45.91
CA THR A 120 -2.63 29.25 46.66
C THR A 120 -1.51 30.21 47.10
N GLU A 121 -1.25 31.24 46.30
CA GLU A 121 -0.54 32.44 46.75
C GLU A 121 -1.54 33.58 46.95
N LEU A 122 -1.82 33.87 48.23
CA LEU A 122 -2.52 35.06 48.71
C LEU A 122 -1.45 36.02 49.25
N ALA A 123 -1.13 37.08 48.51
CA ALA A 123 -0.38 38.22 49.04
C ALA A 123 -0.63 39.47 48.19
N GLU A 124 -1.53 40.35 48.66
CA GLU A 124 -1.52 41.82 48.47
C GLU A 124 -2.39 42.37 49.61
N GLU A 125 -1.81 42.92 50.68
CA GLU A 125 -1.28 44.28 50.88
C GLU A 125 -2.24 45.11 51.76
N ALA A 126 -1.76 45.51 52.94
CA ALA A 126 -2.16 46.75 53.60
C ALA A 126 -1.05 47.15 54.58
N GLY A 127 -0.33 48.20 54.21
CA GLY A 127 0.72 48.81 55.03
C GLY A 127 0.17 49.46 56.29
N ASP A 128 0.93 49.32 57.38
CA ASP A 128 0.78 50.10 58.60
C ASP A 128 2.03 50.97 58.72
N GLU A 129 1.87 52.27 58.43
CA GLU A 129 2.88 53.30 58.66
C GLU A 129 2.97 53.58 60.17
N ALA A 130 4.13 53.29 60.76
CA ALA A 130 4.51 53.78 62.07
C ALA A 130 5.82 54.56 61.94
N GLN A 131 5.76 55.89 62.06
CA GLN A 131 6.66 56.74 62.86
C GLN A 131 6.33 58.23 62.72
#